data_AF-A0A9P9SPP5-F1
#
_entry.id   AF-A0A9P9SPP5-F1
#
_cell.length_a   1.000
_cell.length_b   1.000
_cell.length_c   1.000
_cell.angle_alpha   90.00
_cell.angle_beta   90.00
_cell.angle_gamma   90.00
#
_symmetry.space_group_name_H-M   'P 1'
#
loop_
_entity.id
_entity.type
_entity.pdbx_description
1 polymer ?
#
loop_
_entity_poly.entity_id
_entity_poly.type
_entity_poly.pdbx_seq_one_letter_code
_entity_poly.pdbx_strand_id
1 'polypeptide(L)'
;ISKAVKLFISFEVPGNAAPGPIDGGIIRHALFKDTYSSIDVLQGHVQALANMPETNGLSVNFRNEELCFCYSDLFEGNFIFTDNGDLYVVDFEHASILPAGFMTYALDQPRPACIAIKKDFALPYENLEAMRVAGHNFMIRWRKAGEWLSLCGRIC
;
A
#
# COMPACT_ATOMS: atom_id res chain seq x y z
N ILE A 1 3.81 -16.86 7.95
CA ILE A 1 3.35 -15.58 7.34
C ILE A 1 3.12 -14.51 8.41
N SER A 2 2.11 -14.60 9.28
CA SER A 2 1.82 -13.59 10.33
C SER A 2 3.06 -13.13 11.12
N LYS A 3 3.87 -14.07 11.62
CA LYS A 3 5.14 -13.77 12.33
C LYS A 3 6.13 -12.95 11.50
N ALA A 4 6.26 -13.23 10.20
CA ALA A 4 7.17 -12.50 9.32
C ALA A 4 6.67 -11.07 9.07
N VAL A 5 5.38 -10.89 8.82
CA VAL A 5 4.79 -9.56 8.63
C VAL A 5 4.87 -8.73 9.93
N LYS A 6 4.69 -9.34 11.11
CA LYS A 6 4.93 -8.68 12.40
C LYS A 6 6.38 -8.23 12.57
N LEU A 7 7.33 -9.07 12.17
CA LEU A 7 8.75 -8.73 12.19
C LEU A 7 9.03 -7.49 11.32
N PHE A 8 8.47 -7.44 10.12
CA PHE A 8 8.62 -6.29 9.22
C PHE A 8 8.08 -4.99 9.84
N ILE A 9 6.87 -5.01 10.37
CA ILE A 9 6.26 -3.83 11.02
C ILE A 9 7.10 -3.37 12.23
N SER A 10 7.80 -4.28 12.89
CA SER A 10 8.65 -3.97 14.06
C SER A 10 10.04 -3.41 13.71
N PHE A 11 10.41 -3.30 12.43
CA PHE A 11 11.68 -2.68 12.05
C PHE A 11 11.72 -1.22 12.47
N GLU A 12 12.85 -0.80 13.05
CA GLU A 12 13.08 0.60 13.39
C GLU A 12 13.11 1.44 12.10
N VAL A 13 12.22 2.42 12.04
CA VAL A 13 12.18 3.38 10.94
C VAL A 13 13.16 4.51 11.25
N PRO A 14 14.05 4.89 10.31
CA PRO A 14 14.94 6.04 10.50
C PRO A 14 14.14 7.31 10.80
N GLY A 15 14.55 8.10 11.79
CA GLY A 15 13.80 9.28 12.24
C GLY A 15 13.64 10.40 11.20
N ASN A 16 14.42 10.37 10.11
CA ASN A 16 14.32 11.28 8.96
C ASN A 16 13.67 10.62 7.73
N ALA A 17 13.08 9.44 7.86
CA ALA A 17 12.45 8.74 6.74
C ALA A 17 11.23 9.53 6.22
N ALA A 18 11.21 9.74 4.91
CA ALA A 18 10.01 10.17 4.19
C ALA A 18 9.25 8.93 3.68
N PRO A 19 7.97 9.06 3.29
CA PRO A 19 7.25 7.96 2.69
C PRO A 19 7.96 7.43 1.45
N GLY A 20 8.21 6.12 1.43
CA GLY A 20 8.76 5.39 0.29
C GLY A 20 9.98 4.55 0.59
N PRO A 21 10.78 4.18 -0.43
CA PRO A 21 12.00 3.38 -0.24
C PRO A 21 13.04 4.16 0.60
N ILE A 22 13.85 3.44 1.38
CA ILE A 22 14.83 4.02 2.31
C ILE A 22 15.90 4.91 1.60
N ASP A 23 16.08 4.78 0.28
CA ASP A 23 17.00 5.61 -0.52
C ASP A 23 16.29 6.56 -1.51
N GLY A 24 14.97 6.71 -1.37
CA GLY A 24 14.14 7.36 -2.38
C GLY A 24 13.90 6.47 -3.61
N GLY A 25 12.78 6.67 -4.29
CA GLY A 25 12.40 5.86 -5.44
C GLY A 25 10.89 5.76 -5.60
N ILE A 26 10.47 5.22 -6.75
CA ILE A 26 9.05 5.04 -7.06
C ILE A 26 8.46 4.04 -6.07
N ILE A 27 7.52 4.50 -5.26
CA ILE A 27 6.71 3.59 -4.45
C ILE A 27 5.76 2.88 -5.40
N ARG A 28 5.74 1.56 -5.34
CA ARG A 28 4.70 0.78 -5.98
C ARG A 28 3.76 0.28 -4.90
N HIS A 29 2.57 0.86 -4.89
CA HIS A 29 1.49 0.44 -4.01
C HIS A 29 0.19 0.36 -4.82
N ALA A 30 -0.77 -0.43 -4.37
CA ALA A 30 -2.07 -0.54 -5.04
C ALA A 30 -2.84 0.81 -5.11
N LEU A 31 -2.39 1.83 -4.35
CA LEU A 31 -2.97 3.18 -4.32
C LEU A 31 -2.24 4.19 -5.20
N PHE A 32 -0.98 3.96 -5.55
CA PHE A 32 -0.17 4.91 -6.32
C PHE A 32 1.12 4.28 -6.85
N LYS A 33 1.66 4.93 -7.88
CA LYS A 33 3.00 4.67 -8.41
C LYS A 33 3.76 6.00 -8.54
N ASP A 34 4.31 6.50 -7.43
CA ASP A 34 4.91 7.84 -7.37
C ASP A 34 5.94 7.98 -6.22
N THR A 35 6.62 9.13 -6.16
CA THR A 35 7.51 9.57 -5.07
C THR A 35 6.83 10.65 -4.23
N TYR A 36 6.91 10.56 -2.90
CA TYR A 36 6.37 11.60 -2.01
C TYR A 36 7.46 12.15 -1.10
N SER A 37 7.61 13.48 -1.09
CA SER A 37 8.61 14.16 -0.26
C SER A 37 8.21 14.26 1.21
N SER A 38 6.91 14.07 1.54
CA SER A 38 6.41 14.12 2.91
C SER A 38 5.07 13.40 3.07
N ILE A 39 4.69 13.16 4.33
CA ILE A 39 3.38 12.63 4.71
C ILE A 39 2.23 13.52 4.23
N ASP A 40 2.42 14.84 4.24
CA ASP A 40 1.39 15.78 3.80
C ASP A 40 1.08 15.64 2.31
N VAL A 41 2.10 15.45 1.47
CA VAL A 41 1.91 15.26 0.02
C VAL A 41 1.23 13.92 -0.25
N LEU A 42 1.65 12.86 0.44
CA LEU A 42 1.00 11.54 0.36
C LEU A 42 -0.46 11.60 0.79
N GLN A 43 -0.75 12.23 1.93
CA GLN A 43 -2.11 12.42 2.43
C GLN A 43 -2.96 13.19 1.43
N GLY A 44 -2.46 14.30 0.89
CA GLY A 44 -3.16 15.09 -0.12
C GLY A 44 -3.51 14.28 -1.37
N HIS A 45 -2.60 13.41 -1.83
CA HIS A 45 -2.84 12.53 -2.95
C HIS A 45 -3.95 11.50 -2.67
N VAL A 46 -3.86 10.76 -1.55
CA VAL A 46 -4.87 9.77 -1.18
C VAL A 46 -6.23 10.44 -0.93
N GLN A 47 -6.22 11.62 -0.31
CA GLN A 47 -7.40 12.44 -0.06
C GLN A 47 -8.09 12.86 -1.37
N ALA A 48 -7.31 13.30 -2.36
CA ALA A 48 -7.82 13.67 -3.67
C ALA A 48 -8.44 12.46 -4.38
N LEU A 49 -7.79 11.29 -4.33
CA LEU A 49 -8.36 10.07 -4.90
C LEU A 49 -9.62 9.60 -4.17
N ALA A 50 -9.69 9.72 -2.85
CA ALA A 50 -10.85 9.31 -2.05
C ALA A 50 -12.09 10.17 -2.35
N ASN A 51 -11.90 11.47 -2.61
CA ASN A 51 -12.94 12.42 -2.98
C ASN A 51 -13.09 12.57 -4.50
N MET A 52 -13.10 11.46 -5.23
CA MET A 52 -13.50 11.45 -6.63
C MET A 52 -14.77 10.61 -6.83
N PRO A 53 -15.87 11.19 -7.33
CA PRO A 53 -16.11 12.65 -7.47
C PRO A 53 -16.03 13.37 -6.11
N GLU A 54 -15.87 14.71 -6.11
CA GLU A 54 -15.67 15.57 -4.92
C GLU A 54 -16.75 15.45 -3.82
N THR A 55 -17.78 14.64 -4.07
CA THR A 55 -18.97 14.48 -3.25
C THR A 55 -18.86 13.39 -2.18
N ASN A 56 -17.76 12.62 -2.11
CA ASN A 56 -17.67 11.51 -1.14
C ASN A 56 -17.49 12.01 0.31
N GLY A 57 -16.96 13.22 0.51
CA GLY A 57 -16.79 13.83 1.84
C GLY A 57 -15.87 13.04 2.78
N LEU A 58 -15.05 12.14 2.24
CA LEU A 58 -14.14 11.31 3.01
C LEU A 58 -12.94 12.14 3.46
N SER A 59 -12.39 11.80 4.62
CA SER A 59 -11.20 12.45 5.19
C SER A 59 -10.10 11.43 5.42
N VAL A 60 -8.86 11.81 5.17
CA VAL A 60 -7.65 11.02 5.40
C VAL A 60 -6.72 11.80 6.32
N ASN A 61 -6.24 11.16 7.38
CA ASN A 61 -5.24 11.74 8.28
C ASN A 61 -4.15 10.74 8.65
N PHE A 62 -2.97 10.89 8.07
CA PHE A 62 -1.81 10.03 8.35
C PHE A 62 -0.82 10.63 9.36
N ARG A 63 -1.01 11.89 9.78
CA ARG A 63 -0.02 12.61 10.63
C ARG A 63 0.18 12.00 12.00
N ASN A 64 -0.82 11.29 12.51
CA ASN A 64 -0.80 10.67 13.83
C ASN A 64 -0.45 9.18 13.77
N GLU A 65 -0.16 8.65 12.58
CA GLU A 65 0.23 7.25 12.42
C GLU A 65 1.75 7.10 12.47
N GLU A 66 2.20 6.05 13.14
CA GLU A 66 3.60 5.64 13.07
C GLU A 66 3.92 5.13 11.66
N LEU A 67 5.13 5.42 11.19
CA LEU A 67 5.67 4.82 9.98
C LEU A 67 6.17 3.42 10.30
N CYS A 68 5.93 2.48 9.39
CA CYS A 68 6.46 1.13 9.48
C CYS A 68 6.95 0.64 8.12
N PHE A 69 7.73 -0.44 8.12
CA PHE A 69 8.03 -1.17 6.90
C PHE A 69 6.78 -1.90 6.43
N CYS A 70 6.08 -1.30 5.47
CA CYS A 70 4.86 -1.83 4.90
C CYS A 70 5.20 -2.78 3.73
N TYR A 71 5.05 -4.08 3.97
CA TYR A 71 5.13 -5.10 2.93
C TYR A 71 3.74 -5.29 2.30
N SER A 72 3.49 -4.62 1.17
CA SER A 72 2.13 -4.50 0.62
C SER A 72 1.71 -5.63 -0.33
N ASP A 73 2.66 -6.41 -0.87
CA ASP A 73 2.35 -7.53 -1.76
C ASP A 73 2.24 -8.88 -1.03
N LEU A 74 1.10 -9.05 -0.36
CA LEU A 74 0.74 -10.26 0.37
C LEU A 74 0.21 -11.39 -0.52
N PHE A 75 0.66 -11.46 -1.78
CA PHE A 75 0.35 -12.59 -2.65
C PHE A 75 0.98 -13.89 -2.11
N GLU A 76 0.22 -14.98 -2.14
CA GLU A 76 0.63 -16.28 -1.59
C GLU A 76 1.93 -16.79 -2.23
N GLY A 77 2.13 -16.52 -3.51
CA GLY A 77 3.35 -16.89 -4.24
C GLY A 77 4.62 -16.25 -3.71
N ASN A 78 4.52 -15.16 -2.93
CA ASN A 78 5.66 -14.49 -2.33
C ASN A 78 6.08 -15.13 -0.98
N PHE A 79 5.36 -16.16 -0.52
CA PHE A 79 5.66 -16.91 0.71
C PHE A 79 6.03 -18.34 0.37
N ILE A 80 7.32 -18.65 0.42
CA ILE A 80 7.86 -19.96 0.06
C ILE A 80 8.16 -20.73 1.34
N PHE A 81 7.48 -21.86 1.53
CA PHE A 81 7.76 -22.80 2.60
C PHE A 81 8.69 -23.90 2.09
N THR A 82 9.73 -24.22 2.85
CA THR A 82 10.61 -25.36 2.56
C THR A 82 10.11 -26.62 3.26
N ASP A 83 10.61 -27.78 2.83
CA ASP A 83 10.32 -29.06 3.48
C ASP A 83 10.75 -29.11 4.95
N ASN A 84 11.72 -28.28 5.34
CA ASN A 84 12.20 -28.15 6.72
C ASN A 84 11.32 -27.23 7.59
N GLY A 85 10.29 -26.60 7.00
CA GLY A 85 9.40 -25.67 7.69
C GLY A 85 9.88 -24.22 7.72
N ASP A 86 11.02 -23.91 7.07
CA ASP A 86 11.49 -22.53 6.92
C ASP A 86 10.58 -21.73 5.99
N LEU A 87 10.41 -20.45 6.30
CA LEU A 87 9.65 -19.50 5.49
C LEU A 87 10.59 -18.47 4.86
N TYR A 88 10.59 -18.41 3.54
CA TYR A 88 11.20 -17.35 2.76
C TYR A 88 10.11 -16.40 2.28
N VAL A 89 10.32 -15.11 2.50
CA VAL A 89 9.49 -14.05 1.91
C VAL A 89 10.30 -13.42 0.79
N VAL A 90 9.72 -13.32 -0.40
CA VAL A 90 10.38 -12.80 -1.61
C VAL A 90 9.60 -11.59 -2.14
N ASP A 91 10.10 -10.97 -3.19
CA ASP A 91 9.47 -9.85 -3.90
C ASP A 91 9.11 -8.63 -3.01
N PHE A 92 10.16 -7.90 -2.62
CA PHE A 92 10.04 -6.66 -1.85
C PHE A 92 9.86 -5.42 -2.75
N GLU A 93 9.53 -5.58 -4.05
CA GLU A 93 9.42 -4.46 -4.98
C GLU A 93 8.33 -3.45 -4.55
N HIS A 94 7.31 -3.92 -3.83
CA HIS A 94 6.22 -3.11 -3.31
C HIS A 94 6.35 -2.80 -1.80
N ALA A 95 7.51 -3.07 -1.21
CA ALA A 95 7.79 -2.73 0.17
C ALA A 95 8.21 -1.25 0.29
N SER A 96 7.72 -0.55 1.30
CA SER A 96 8.03 0.87 1.51
C SER A 96 7.81 1.29 2.96
N ILE A 97 8.47 2.37 3.38
CA ILE A 97 8.16 3.03 4.64
C ILE A 97 6.88 3.85 4.44
N LEU A 98 5.81 3.48 5.13
CA LEU A 98 4.49 4.09 5.00
C LEU A 98 3.80 4.17 6.37
N PRO A 99 2.80 5.06 6.54
CA PRO A 99 1.89 5.02 7.68
C PRO A 99 1.29 3.64 7.90
N ALA A 100 1.14 3.21 9.15
CA ALA A 100 0.67 1.87 9.51
C ALA A 100 -0.69 1.48 8.87
N GLY A 101 -1.55 2.44 8.55
CA GLY A 101 -2.82 2.25 7.84
C GLY A 101 -2.67 1.69 6.42
N PHE A 102 -1.51 1.88 5.78
CA PHE A 102 -1.18 1.21 4.53
C PHE A 102 -1.03 -0.30 4.69
N MET A 103 -0.47 -0.75 5.82
CA MET A 103 -0.42 -2.17 6.13
C MET A 103 -1.82 -2.73 6.41
N THR A 104 -2.69 -1.96 7.08
CA THR A 104 -4.12 -2.31 7.23
C THR A 104 -4.78 -2.48 5.86
N TYR A 105 -4.54 -1.57 4.93
CA TYR A 105 -5.08 -1.63 3.58
C TYR A 105 -4.54 -2.83 2.78
N ALA A 106 -3.25 -3.17 2.93
CA ALA A 106 -2.65 -4.37 2.33
C ALA A 106 -3.28 -5.66 2.88
N LEU A 107 -3.52 -5.72 4.19
CA LEU A 107 -4.19 -6.84 4.86
C LEU A 107 -5.70 -6.90 4.54
N ASP A 108 -6.28 -5.84 4.00
CA ASP A 108 -7.69 -5.78 3.67
C ASP A 108 -8.04 -6.39 2.30
N GLN A 109 -7.02 -6.76 1.52
CA GLN A 109 -7.23 -7.38 0.22
C GLN A 109 -7.93 -8.75 0.36
N PRO A 110 -8.81 -9.13 -0.58
CA PRO A 110 -9.55 -10.40 -0.53
C PRO A 110 -8.67 -11.59 -0.95
N ARG A 111 -7.50 -11.74 -0.33
CA ARG A 111 -6.54 -12.81 -0.58
C ARG A 111 -6.55 -13.82 0.57
N PRO A 112 -6.44 -15.13 0.31
CA PRO A 112 -6.33 -16.15 1.35
C PRO A 112 -5.33 -15.82 2.47
N ALA A 113 -4.12 -15.38 2.13
CA ALA A 113 -3.10 -15.01 3.11
C ALA A 113 -3.55 -13.84 4.00
N CYS A 114 -4.10 -12.77 3.40
CA CYS A 114 -4.63 -11.61 4.12
C CYS A 114 -5.76 -12.01 5.08
N ILE A 115 -6.75 -12.76 4.58
CA ILE A 115 -7.89 -13.24 5.38
C ILE A 115 -7.42 -14.07 6.58
N ALA A 116 -6.42 -14.94 6.36
CA ALA A 116 -5.91 -15.83 7.40
C ALA A 116 -5.20 -15.09 8.54
N ILE A 117 -4.45 -14.02 8.22
CA ILE A 117 -3.55 -13.37 9.18
C ILE A 117 -4.07 -12.02 9.71
N LYS A 118 -5.02 -11.36 9.05
CA LYS A 118 -5.46 -9.98 9.40
C LYS A 118 -5.83 -9.81 10.88
N LYS A 119 -6.48 -10.82 11.47
CA LYS A 119 -6.89 -10.82 12.89
C LYS A 119 -5.72 -10.75 13.88
N ASP A 120 -4.49 -11.04 13.44
CA ASP A 120 -3.32 -11.08 14.30
C ASP A 120 -2.70 -9.70 14.53
N PHE A 121 -3.22 -8.65 13.88
CA PHE A 121 -2.65 -7.30 13.86
C PHE A 121 -3.58 -6.28 14.52
N ALA A 122 -3.00 -5.41 15.35
CA ALA A 122 -3.66 -4.24 15.92
C ALA A 122 -3.11 -2.98 15.21
N LEU A 123 -3.60 -2.72 14.00
CA LEU A 123 -3.20 -1.60 13.15
C LEU A 123 -4.34 -0.56 13.05
N PRO A 124 -4.06 0.70 12.69
CA PRO A 124 -5.09 1.73 12.54
C PRO A 124 -6.06 1.43 11.38
N TYR A 125 -7.34 1.72 11.57
CA TYR A 125 -8.43 1.46 10.62
C TYR A 125 -9.16 2.73 10.17
N GLU A 126 -8.84 3.87 10.78
CA GLU A 126 -9.52 5.16 10.62
C GLU A 126 -9.55 5.61 9.16
N ASN A 127 -8.46 5.37 8.43
CA ASN A 127 -8.32 5.75 7.03
C ASN A 127 -8.78 4.67 6.03
N LEU A 128 -9.15 3.46 6.50
CA LEU A 128 -9.34 2.30 5.62
C LEU A 128 -10.45 2.50 4.58
N GLU A 129 -11.58 3.10 4.98
CA GLU A 129 -12.69 3.36 4.06
C GLU A 129 -12.27 4.32 2.95
N ALA A 130 -11.62 5.43 3.31
CA ALA A 130 -11.12 6.40 2.35
C ALA A 130 -10.07 5.78 1.40
N MET A 131 -9.20 4.93 1.93
CA MET A 131 -8.18 4.22 1.14
C MET A 131 -8.80 3.20 0.17
N ARG A 132 -9.88 2.49 0.56
CA ARG A 132 -10.64 1.61 -0.35
C ARG A 132 -11.20 2.39 -1.54
N VAL A 133 -11.83 3.52 -1.29
CA VAL A 133 -12.38 4.39 -2.34
C VAL A 133 -11.27 4.96 -3.22
N ALA A 134 -10.18 5.45 -2.61
CA ALA A 134 -9.01 5.94 -3.32
C ALA A 134 -8.42 4.88 -4.26
N GLY A 135 -8.26 3.64 -3.79
CA GLY A 135 -7.73 2.54 -4.59
C GLY A 135 -8.65 2.14 -5.74
N HIS A 136 -9.96 2.11 -5.50
CA HIS A 136 -10.94 1.89 -6.56
C HIS A 136 -10.83 2.95 -7.66
N ASN A 137 -10.76 4.23 -7.27
CA ASN A 137 -10.64 5.35 -8.20
C ASN A 137 -9.31 5.35 -8.96
N PHE A 138 -8.20 5.02 -8.29
CA PHE A 138 -6.90 4.86 -8.92
C PHE A 138 -6.94 3.78 -10.01
N MET A 139 -7.50 2.61 -9.71
CA MET A 139 -7.60 1.49 -10.65
C MET A 139 -8.46 1.82 -11.87
N ILE A 140 -9.58 2.53 -11.70
CA ILE A 140 -10.41 2.98 -12.83
C ILE A 140 -9.63 3.92 -13.74
N ARG A 141 -8.90 4.89 -13.17
CA ARG A 141 -8.10 5.82 -13.96
C ARG A 141 -6.97 5.15 -14.72
N TRP A 142 -6.27 4.22 -14.07
CA TRP A 142 -5.20 3.47 -14.72
C TRP A 142 -5.70 2.70 -15.94
N ARG A 143 -6.86 2.03 -15.81
CA ARG A 143 -7.50 1.32 -16.94
C ARG A 143 -7.85 2.27 -18.09
N LYS A 144 -8.48 3.41 -17.78
CA LYS A 144 -8.79 4.43 -18.80
C LYS A 144 -7.53 4.96 -19.47
N ALA A 145 -6.48 5.28 -18.73
CA ALA A 145 -5.22 5.76 -19.29
C ALA A 145 -4.57 4.71 -20.22
N GLY A 146 -4.62 3.42 -19.85
CA GLY A 146 -4.16 2.32 -20.70
C GLY A 146 -4.98 2.18 -21.98
N GLU A 147 -6.30 2.34 -21.91
CA GLU A 147 -7.20 2.34 -23.07
C GLU A 147 -6.87 3.51 -24.02
N TRP A 148 -6.68 4.72 -23.51
CA TRP A 148 -6.28 5.91 -24.30
C TRP A 148 -4.93 5.72 -25.01
N LEU A 149 -3.93 5.17 -24.31
CA LEU A 149 -2.62 4.86 -24.91
C LEU A 149 -2.74 3.76 -25.98
N SER A 150 -3.61 2.77 -25.79
CA SER A 150 -3.86 1.71 -26.79
C SER A 150 -4.61 2.20 -28.04
N LEU A 151 -5.41 3.27 -27.90
CA LEU A 151 -6.14 3.91 -29.00
C LEU A 151 -5.23 4.87 -29.79
N CYS A 152 -4.37 5.63 -29.10
CA CYS A 152 -3.37 6.48 -29.75
C CYS A 152 -2.24 5.68 -30.44
N GLY A 153 -1.93 4.46 -29.96
CA GLY A 153 -0.97 3.55 -30.59
C GLY A 153 -1.42 2.86 -31.88
N ARG A 154 -2.66 3.10 -32.36
CA ARG A 154 -3.18 2.56 -33.63
C ARG A 154 -3.22 3.59 -34.78
N ILE A 155 -2.62 4.76 -34.58
CA ILE A 155 -2.46 5.79 -35.62
C ILE A 155 -0.95 6.04 -35.82
N CYS A 156 -0.26 5.05 -36.36
CA CYS A 156 1.05 5.17 -37.00
C CYS A 156 1.11 4.13 -38.12
#